data_AF-A0A3D3CK13-F1
#
_entry.id   AF-A0A3D3CK13-F1
#
_cell.length_a   1.000
_cell.length_b   1.000
_cell.length_c   1.000
_cell.angle_alpha   90.00
_cell.angle_beta   90.00
_cell.angle_gamma   90.00
#
_symmetry.space_group_name_H-M   'P 1'
#
loop_
_entity.id
_entity.type
_entity.pdbx_description
1 polymer ?
#
loop_
_entity_poly.entity_id
_entity_poly.type
_entity_poly.pdbx_seq_one_letter_code
_entity_poly.pdbx_strand_id
1 'polypeptide(L)'
;RDQIARFALQAFRALELRDLARVDFRLDGDGVPRIIDINPLPGLSPEYSDLPILHRLNGGAYPALIRSILESALARNGLAAPRTGNDPDMSSPELVGIGLSQR
;
A
#
# COMPACT_ATOMS: atom_id res chain seq x y z
N ARG A 1 -9.71 -7.21 11.11
CA ARG A 1 -9.24 -6.39 9.96
C ARG A 1 -8.80 -5.00 10.43
N ASP A 2 -9.63 -4.29 11.19
CA ASP A 2 -9.36 -2.91 11.60
C ASP A 2 -8.12 -2.74 12.47
N GLN A 3 -7.82 -3.71 13.35
CA GLN A 3 -6.60 -3.65 14.19
C GLN A 3 -5.32 -3.73 13.35
N ILE A 4 -5.28 -4.62 12.36
CA ILE A 4 -4.15 -4.77 11.43
C ILE A 4 -3.94 -3.47 10.64
N ALA A 5 -5.03 -2.87 10.14
CA ALA A 5 -4.98 -1.59 9.43
C ALA A 5 -4.42 -0.47 10.31
N ARG A 6 -4.89 -0.38 11.57
CA ARG A 6 -4.39 0.61 12.53
C ARG A 6 -2.90 0.41 12.83
N PHE A 7 -2.46 -0.82 13.09
CA PHE A 7 -1.05 -1.09 13.38
C PHE A 7 -0.15 -0.82 12.18
N ALA A 8 -0.59 -1.18 10.96
CA ALA A 8 0.15 -0.89 9.73
C ALA A 8 0.33 0.62 9.55
N LEU A 9 -0.74 1.42 9.74
CA LEU A 9 -0.69 2.87 9.63
C LEU A 9 0.19 3.51 10.73
N GLN A 10 0.13 2.99 11.96
CA GLN A 10 0.99 3.44 13.06
C GLN A 10 2.46 3.18 12.75
N ALA A 11 2.80 1.98 12.29
CA ALA A 11 4.17 1.63 11.92
C ALA A 11 4.68 2.46 10.73
N PHE A 12 3.84 2.65 9.70
CA PHE A 12 4.15 3.48 8.54
C PHE A 12 4.54 4.91 8.96
N ARG A 13 3.75 5.52 9.85
CA ARG A 13 4.02 6.86 10.38
C ARG A 13 5.23 6.91 11.30
N ALA A 14 5.37 5.94 12.20
CA ALA A 14 6.47 5.90 13.16
C ALA A 14 7.85 5.71 12.50
N LEU A 15 7.89 5.05 11.34
CA LEU A 15 9.10 4.83 10.56
C LEU A 15 9.29 5.87 9.44
N GLU A 16 8.46 6.91 9.39
CA GLU A 16 8.53 7.97 8.40
C GLU A 16 8.53 7.44 6.95
N LEU A 17 7.83 6.32 6.72
CA LEU A 17 7.70 5.74 5.39
C LEU A 17 6.86 6.66 4.51
N ARG A 18 7.09 6.55 3.20
CA ARG A 18 6.47 7.43 2.21
C ARG A 18 5.99 6.62 1.03
N ASP A 19 4.93 7.13 0.41
CA ASP A 19 4.31 6.63 -0.82
C ASP A 19 3.68 5.24 -0.71
N LEU A 20 4.43 4.21 -0.28
CA LEU A 20 3.94 2.85 -0.10
C LEU A 20 4.84 2.03 0.83
N ALA A 21 4.26 1.02 1.48
CA ALA A 21 5.00 -0.04 2.15
C ALA A 21 4.11 -1.28 2.27
N ARG A 22 4.73 -2.45 2.40
CA ARG A 22 4.04 -3.66 2.85
C ARG A 22 4.39 -3.93 4.31
N VAL A 23 3.38 -4.19 5.12
CA VAL A 23 3.54 -4.57 6.53
C VAL A 23 3.03 -5.99 6.67
N ASP A 24 3.93 -6.90 7.04
CA ASP A 24 3.64 -8.31 7.19
C ASP A 24 3.36 -8.62 8.66
N PHE A 25 2.25 -9.33 8.91
CA PHE A 25 1.76 -9.64 10.26
C PHE A 25 1.72 -11.15 10.50
N ARG A 26 1.98 -11.53 11.74
CA ARG A 26 1.67 -12.87 12.27
C ARG A 26 0.76 -12.73 13.48
N LEU A 27 -0.26 -13.58 13.59
CA LEU A 27 -1.07 -13.65 14.79
C LEU A 27 -0.33 -14.46 15.85
N ASP A 28 -0.30 -13.96 17.09
CA ASP A 28 0.22 -14.72 18.23
C ASP A 28 -0.79 -15.77 18.73
N GLY A 29 -0.47 -16.45 19.84
CA GLY A 29 -1.31 -17.52 20.41
C GLY A 29 -2.71 -17.06 20.83
N ASP A 30 -2.90 -15.77 21.08
CA ASP A 30 -4.18 -15.16 21.45
C ASP A 30 -4.90 -14.52 20.24
N GLY A 31 -4.36 -14.70 19.03
CA GLY A 31 -4.90 -14.10 17.81
C GLY A 31 -4.56 -12.62 17.64
N VAL A 32 -3.66 -12.06 18.46
CA VAL A 32 -3.28 -10.65 18.37
C VAL A 32 -2.25 -10.46 17.26
N PRO A 33 -2.46 -9.53 16.32
CA PRO A 33 -1.53 -9.30 15.22
C PRO A 33 -0.23 -8.65 15.71
N ARG A 34 0.91 -9.26 15.35
CA ARG A 34 2.27 -8.77 15.57
C ARG A 34 2.93 -8.49 14.23
N ILE A 35 3.57 -7.33 14.10
CA ILE A 35 4.37 -7.02 12.91
C ILE A 35 5.62 -7.91 12.94
N ILE A 36 5.92 -8.57 11.83
CA ILE A 36 7.11 -9.42 11.68
C ILE A 36 8.11 -8.86 10.67
N ASP A 37 7.63 -8.09 9.70
CA ASP A 37 8.45 -7.45 8.69
C ASP A 37 7.76 -6.20 8.14
N ILE A 38 8.56 -5.23 7.72
CA ILE A 38 8.11 -4.02 7.04
C ILE A 38 9.01 -3.83 5.84
N ASN A 39 8.41 -3.87 4.65
CA ASN A 39 9.11 -3.66 3.40
C ASN A 39 8.72 -2.30 2.80
N PRO A 40 9.61 -1.29 2.82
CA PRO A 40 9.39 0.01 2.18
C PRO A 40 9.43 -0.04 0.64
N LEU A 41 9.95 -1.12 0.06
CA LEU A 41 10.03 -1.31 -1.39
C LEU A 41 9.56 -2.74 -1.78
N PRO A 42 8.26 -3.07 -1.58
CA PRO A 42 7.69 -4.34 -1.98
C PRO A 42 7.78 -4.53 -3.49
N GLY A 43 7.85 -5.80 -3.90
CA GLY A 43 7.78 -6.16 -5.31
C GLY A 43 6.52 -5.62 -5.98
N LEU A 44 6.66 -5.24 -7.26
CA LEU A 44 5.57 -4.71 -8.09
C LEU A 44 5.24 -5.61 -9.29
N SER A 45 5.78 -6.82 -9.36
CA SER A 45 5.39 -7.74 -10.45
C SER A 45 3.89 -8.08 -10.33
N PRO A 46 3.09 -7.85 -11.39
CA PRO A 46 1.67 -8.17 -11.37
C PRO A 46 1.41 -9.68 -11.27
N GLU A 47 2.39 -10.51 -11.61
CA GLU A 47 2.28 -11.98 -11.67
C GLU A 47 2.52 -12.64 -10.31
N TYR A 48 3.49 -12.14 -9.53
CA TYR A 48 3.99 -12.84 -8.35
C TYR A 48 4.27 -11.97 -7.12
N SER A 49 4.09 -10.65 -7.20
CA SER A 49 4.29 -9.79 -6.03
C SER A 49 3.00 -9.57 -5.24
N ASP A 50 3.09 -9.68 -3.91
CA ASP A 50 1.93 -9.61 -3.04
C ASP A 50 1.13 -8.31 -3.18
N LEU A 51 1.80 -7.14 -3.26
CA LEU A 51 1.12 -5.85 -3.30
C LEU A 51 0.18 -5.71 -4.52
N PRO A 52 0.64 -5.94 -5.77
CA PRO A 52 -0.25 -6.01 -6.95
C PRO A 52 -1.36 -7.06 -6.84
N ILE A 53 -1.06 -8.26 -6.30
CA ILE A 53 -2.03 -9.33 -6.15
C ILE A 53 -3.14 -8.90 -5.18
N LEU A 54 -2.80 -8.34 -4.03
CA LEU A 54 -3.75 -7.85 -3.03
C LEU A 54 -4.60 -6.70 -3.56
N HIS A 55 -4.00 -5.76 -4.29
CA HIS A 55 -4.74 -4.67 -4.93
C HIS A 55 -5.79 -5.22 -5.92
N ARG A 56 -5.42 -6.22 -6.72
CA ARG A 56 -6.31 -6.92 -7.64
C ARG A 56 -7.44 -7.65 -6.93
N LEU A 57 -7.12 -8.38 -5.86
CA LEU A 57 -8.12 -9.08 -5.04
C LEU A 57 -9.10 -8.10 -4.36
N ASN A 58 -8.68 -6.85 -4.15
CA ASN A 58 -9.54 -5.77 -3.69
C ASN A 58 -10.25 -5.01 -4.84
N GLY A 59 -10.28 -5.58 -6.04
CA GLY A 59 -10.98 -5.04 -7.22
C GLY A 59 -10.22 -3.99 -8.02
N GLY A 60 -8.97 -3.67 -7.65
CA GLY A 60 -8.16 -2.66 -8.32
C GLY A 60 -7.39 -3.18 -9.54
N ALA A 61 -7.18 -2.33 -10.55
CA ALA A 61 -6.37 -2.67 -11.72
C ALA A 61 -4.88 -2.34 -11.48
N TYR A 62 -3.97 -3.15 -12.00
CA TYR A 62 -2.53 -2.91 -11.84
C TYR A 62 -2.07 -1.51 -12.33
N PRO A 63 -2.52 -0.98 -13.48
CA PRO A 63 -2.19 0.39 -13.87
C PRO A 63 -2.67 1.46 -12.88
N ALA A 64 -3.79 1.24 -12.18
CA ALA A 64 -4.29 2.16 -11.16
C ALA A 64 -3.38 2.18 -9.92
N LEU A 65 -2.88 1.01 -9.50
CA LEU A 65 -1.86 0.92 -8.45
C LEU A 65 -0.59 1.70 -8.84
N ILE A 66 -0.04 1.46 -10.03
CA ILE A 66 1.18 2.16 -10.47
C ILE A 66 0.96 3.67 -10.56
N ARG A 67 -0.19 4.09 -11.10
CA ARG A 67 -0.58 5.50 -11.16
C ARG A 67 -0.60 6.14 -9.77
N SER A 68 -1.23 5.49 -8.79
CA SER A 68 -1.33 6.05 -7.43
C SER A 68 0.03 6.22 -6.73
N ILE A 69 0.97 5.29 -6.97
CA ILE A 69 2.34 5.37 -6.46
C ILE A 69 3.06 6.57 -7.09
N LEU A 70 2.92 6.73 -8.41
CA LEU A 70 3.50 7.86 -9.14
C LEU A 70 2.90 9.19 -8.67
N GLU A 71 1.59 9.29 -8.53
CA GLU A 71 0.89 10.49 -8.04
C GLU A 71 1.33 10.88 -6.63
N SER A 72 1.47 9.90 -5.73
CA SER A 72 2.00 10.12 -4.38
C SER A 72 3.42 10.69 -4.41
N ALA A 73 4.30 10.10 -5.23
CA ALA A 73 5.66 10.58 -5.40
C ALA A 73 5.72 11.97 -6.03
N LEU A 74 4.90 12.28 -7.03
CA LEU A 74 4.84 13.59 -7.67
C LEU A 74 4.38 14.67 -6.68
N ALA A 75 3.29 14.41 -5.94
CA ALA A 75 2.76 15.32 -4.93
C ALA A 75 3.82 15.66 -3.86
N ARG A 76 4.54 14.64 -3.37
CA ARG A 76 5.63 14.81 -2.40
C ARG A 76 6.77 15.68 -2.92
N ASN A 77 7.04 15.66 -4.22
CA ASN A 77 8.08 16.47 -4.86
C ASN A 77 7.56 17.81 -5.40
N GLY A 78 6.30 18.18 -5.13
CA GLY A 78 5.71 19.42 -5.63
C GLY A 78 5.49 19.45 -7.15
N LEU A 79 5.40 18.27 -7.78
CA LEU A 79 5.20 18.12 -9.22
C LEU A 79 3.74 17.85 -9.52
N ALA A 80 3.23 18.44 -10.60
CA ALA A 80 1.89 18.16 -11.09
C ALA A 80 1.82 16.79 -11.76
N ALA A 81 0.76 16.04 -11.50
CA ALA A 81 0.44 14.84 -12.26
C ALA A 81 0.26 15.20 -13.76
N PRO A 82 0.80 14.41 -14.69
CA PRO A 82 0.50 14.59 -16.10
C PRO A 82 -1.01 14.43 -16.30
N ARG A 83 -1.68 15.51 -16.72
CA ARG A 83 -3.10 15.42 -17.06
C ARG A 83 -3.24 14.58 -18.32
N THR A 84 -3.84 13.41 -18.22
CA THR A 84 -4.43 12.78 -19.41
C THR A 84 -5.82 13.38 -19.61
N GLY A 85 -6.25 13.61 -20.85
CA GLY A 85 -7.50 14.32 -21.16
C GLY A 85 -8.79 13.65 -20.67
N ASN A 86 -8.71 12.57 -19.88
CA ASN A 86 -9.81 11.73 -19.44
C ASN A 86 -9.74 11.28 -17.95
N ASP A 87 -8.85 11.85 -17.11
CA ASP A 87 -8.72 11.38 -15.72
C ASP A 87 -9.88 11.88 -14.82
N PRO A 88 -10.59 11.00 -14.10
CA PRO A 88 -11.59 11.40 -13.12
C PRO A 88 -10.92 11.99 -11.87
N ASP A 89 -11.55 13.02 -11.30
CA ASP A 89 -11.13 13.66 -10.05
C ASP A 89 -11.33 12.71 -8.87
N MET A 90 -10.25 12.34 -8.18
CA MET A 90 -10.26 11.38 -7.07
C MET A 90 -9.41 11.92 -5.90
N SER A 91 -10.00 12.83 -5.14
CA SER A 91 -9.39 13.44 -3.95
C SER A 91 -9.24 12.44 -2.78
N SER A 92 -8.06 11.78 -2.67
CA SER A 92 -7.45 11.09 -1.48
C SER A 92 -8.17 9.85 -0.90
N PRO A 93 -7.50 8.92 -0.15
CA PRO A 93 -6.21 9.04 0.56
C PRO A 93 -5.20 7.86 0.36
N GLU A 94 -4.01 8.03 0.96
CA GLU A 94 -2.89 7.10 1.15
C GLU A 94 -3.21 5.60 0.95
N LEU A 95 -2.57 4.98 -0.04
CA LEU A 95 -2.65 3.52 -0.26
C LEU A 95 -1.71 2.78 0.69
N VAL A 96 -2.23 2.44 1.88
CA VAL A 96 -1.62 1.39 2.70
C VAL A 96 -2.11 0.04 2.19
N GLY A 97 -1.27 -0.66 1.42
CA GLY A 97 -1.51 -2.03 1.00
C GLY A 97 -1.38 -2.99 2.19
N ILE A 98 -2.49 -3.38 2.80
CA ILE A 98 -2.50 -4.38 3.88
C ILE A 98 -2.45 -5.76 3.24
N GLY A 99 -1.27 -6.38 3.27
CA GLY A 99 -1.08 -7.78 2.92
C GLY A 99 -1.12 -8.69 4.12
N LEU A 100 -2.02 -9.67 4.08
CA LEU A 100 -1.96 -10.81 4.99
C LEU A 100 -1.38 -11.98 4.20
N SER A 101 -0.06 -12.17 4.32
CA SER A 101 0.57 -13.42 3.90
C SER A 101 0.41 -14.41 5.06
N GLN A 102 -0.55 -15.33 4.94
CA GLN A 102 -0.56 -16.51 5.80
C GLN A 102 0.49 -17.47 5.25
N ARG A 103 1.66 -17.49 5.89
CA ARG A 103 2.55 -18.65 5.87
C ARG A 103 2.52 -19.32 7.22
#